data_AF-A0A9E0ZTY2-F1
#
_entry.id   AF-A0A9E0ZTY2-F1
#
_cell.length_a   1.000
_cell.length_b   1.000
_cell.length_c   1.000
_cell.angle_alpha   90.00
_cell.angle_beta   90.00
_cell.angle_gamma   90.00
#
_symmetry.space_group_name_H-M   'P 1'
#
loop_
_entity.id
_entity.type
_entity.pdbx_description
1 polymer ?
#
loop_
_entity_poly.entity_id
_entity_poly.type
_entity_poly.pdbx_seq_one_letter_code
_entity_poly.pdbx_strand_id
1 'polypeptide(L)'
;MLGVMFIFGSAITVNAEEAAVNSDEKFSSADASLDEYRIVKTIAPEKVQTLKVEVSDIGERSAVISWQSAEDCSSYVIYRYDDDGQRAEACAVTNETKVELKNLQPDTEQKFVIASGFSDKALGNVSFKTEEETPYLTLSDVTSSTVEIKAQNIQSGSSVVLLRGTSESDMKKITDINGDTYTDKNLDNATEYYYSLEVITPSGNVKKSNTESVKTLLSMGLPSVSGSTKTYAHYTAVTAKSSPQYKLLNSSECYTDSETGIRMIGDCYCVALGSYYGSTIGTKYRITFSTGKSIKVILCDQKSDRHTDSNHQYAVKNEDIIEFYVQKSKIPSGVRGNYGNLEQFGGNVVSIEKYV
;
A
#
# COMPACT_ATOMS: atom_id res chain seq x y z
N MET A 1 -20.07 57.97 -3.22
CA MET A 1 -19.47 56.65 -3.50
C MET A 1 -19.04 56.06 -2.17
N LEU A 2 -19.87 55.23 -1.55
CA LEU A 2 -19.46 54.40 -0.42
C LEU A 2 -19.20 52.99 -0.98
N GLY A 3 -17.97 52.52 -0.81
CA GLY A 3 -17.47 51.29 -1.41
C GLY A 3 -18.13 50.04 -0.81
N VAL A 4 -18.65 49.21 -1.70
CA VAL A 4 -19.07 47.84 -1.42
C VAL A 4 -17.82 47.00 -1.24
N MET A 5 -17.56 46.54 -0.02
CA MET A 5 -16.49 45.58 0.27
C MET A 5 -17.05 44.17 0.08
N PHE A 6 -16.75 43.56 -1.05
CA PHE A 6 -17.00 42.14 -1.28
C PHE A 6 -15.97 41.34 -0.48
N ILE A 7 -16.41 40.70 0.60
CA ILE A 7 -15.64 39.65 1.26
C ILE A 7 -15.88 38.38 0.45
N PHE A 8 -14.84 37.91 -0.24
CA PHE A 8 -14.85 36.60 -0.88
C PHE A 8 -14.96 35.53 0.20
N GLY A 9 -16.03 34.71 0.14
CA GLY A 9 -16.23 33.58 1.03
C GLY A 9 -15.14 32.54 0.84
N SER A 10 -14.59 32.05 1.95
CA SER A 10 -13.67 30.91 1.98
C SER A 10 -14.07 30.05 3.17
N ALA A 11 -14.46 28.81 2.93
CA ALA A 11 -14.62 27.82 3.99
C ALA A 11 -13.21 27.43 4.48
N ILE A 12 -12.99 27.50 5.80
CA ILE A 12 -11.78 26.95 6.42
C ILE A 12 -12.11 25.54 6.89
N THR A 13 -11.49 24.54 6.25
CA THR A 13 -11.61 23.13 6.63
C THR A 13 -10.59 22.81 7.71
N VAL A 14 -11.01 22.29 8.87
CA VAL A 14 -10.11 21.85 9.94
C VAL A 14 -10.09 20.32 9.97
N ASN A 15 -8.91 19.72 9.80
CA ASN A 15 -8.72 18.27 9.85
C ASN A 15 -8.75 17.78 11.30
N ALA A 16 -9.46 16.68 11.55
CA ALA A 16 -9.37 15.96 12.82
C ALA A 16 -8.18 14.99 12.78
N GLU A 17 -7.04 15.37 13.34
CA GLU A 17 -5.94 14.44 13.65
C GLU A 17 -5.56 14.48 15.14
N GLU A 18 -5.03 13.36 15.63
CA GLU A 18 -4.65 13.10 17.00
C GLU A 18 -3.19 12.61 17.02
N ALA A 19 -2.25 13.33 17.64
CA ALA A 19 -0.98 12.75 18.12
C ALA A 19 -0.19 13.64 19.11
N ALA A 20 0.19 12.99 20.21
CA ALA A 20 1.28 13.14 21.19
C ALA A 20 2.23 14.37 21.24
N VAL A 21 2.49 14.81 22.48
CA VAL A 21 3.34 15.93 22.92
C VAL A 21 4.78 15.48 23.24
N ASN A 22 5.81 16.24 22.82
CA ASN A 22 6.96 16.58 23.68
C ASN A 22 7.70 17.86 23.23
N SER A 23 8.29 18.56 24.20
CA SER A 23 8.70 19.97 24.21
C SER A 23 10.17 20.24 23.83
N ASP A 24 10.45 21.41 23.22
CA ASP A 24 11.40 22.46 23.69
C ASP A 24 11.87 23.42 22.56
N GLU A 25 11.54 24.73 22.73
CA GLU A 25 12.11 26.00 22.18
C GLU A 25 12.59 26.12 20.70
N LYS A 26 12.37 27.20 19.89
CA LYS A 26 12.30 28.67 20.11
C LYS A 26 11.74 29.35 18.83
N PHE A 27 10.90 30.38 18.95
CA PHE A 27 10.09 30.97 17.85
C PHE A 27 10.78 32.12 17.08
N SER A 28 10.71 32.10 15.74
CA SER A 28 11.10 33.19 14.81
C SER A 28 9.98 33.40 13.78
N SER A 29 9.55 34.65 13.60
CA SER A 29 8.35 35.05 12.86
C SER A 29 8.56 35.06 11.33
N ALA A 30 8.36 33.91 10.72
CA ALA A 30 7.90 33.68 9.34
C ALA A 30 7.81 32.15 9.22
N ASP A 31 6.63 31.60 8.88
CA ASP A 31 6.33 30.15 8.78
C ASP A 31 5.76 29.47 10.06
N ALA A 32 4.69 30.03 10.64
CA ALA A 32 4.01 29.42 11.79
C ALA A 32 2.96 28.39 11.32
N SER A 33 3.20 27.10 11.59
CA SER A 33 2.16 26.08 11.60
C SER A 33 1.16 26.40 12.71
N LEU A 34 -0.10 26.59 12.33
CA LEU A 34 -1.21 26.65 13.27
C LEU A 34 -1.58 25.21 13.65
N ASP A 35 -0.76 24.57 14.49
CA ASP A 35 -1.27 23.53 15.40
C ASP A 35 -2.12 24.27 16.44
N GLU A 36 -3.31 24.65 15.99
CA GLU A 36 -4.17 25.65 16.59
C GLU A 36 -5.01 25.04 17.72
N TYR A 37 -5.14 25.79 18.81
CA TYR A 37 -5.96 25.50 19.98
C TYR A 37 -7.27 24.75 19.66
N ARG A 38 -7.39 23.50 20.13
CA ARG A 38 -8.66 22.75 20.11
C ARG A 38 -9.66 23.43 21.05
N ILE A 39 -10.66 24.13 20.49
CA ILE A 39 -11.72 24.75 21.28
C ILE A 39 -12.72 23.68 21.69
N VAL A 40 -12.51 23.12 22.89
CA VAL A 40 -13.45 22.20 23.55
C VAL A 40 -14.38 23.01 24.44
N LYS A 41 -15.69 22.88 24.21
CA LYS A 41 -16.72 23.54 25.02
C LYS A 41 -17.67 22.51 25.63
N THR A 42 -18.14 22.82 26.83
CA THR A 42 -19.35 22.20 27.37
C THR A 42 -20.54 22.94 26.76
N ILE A 43 -21.13 22.34 25.73
CA ILE A 43 -22.33 22.87 25.08
C ILE A 43 -23.46 21.92 25.46
N ALA A 44 -24.53 22.44 26.06
CA ALA A 44 -25.72 21.64 26.27
C ALA A 44 -26.46 21.48 24.93
N PRO A 45 -26.98 20.29 24.59
CA PRO A 45 -27.84 20.12 23.43
C PRO A 45 -29.01 21.11 23.47
N GLU A 46 -29.25 21.81 22.37
CA GLU A 46 -30.33 22.79 22.30
C GLU A 46 -31.68 22.07 22.35
N LYS A 47 -32.52 22.39 23.34
CA LYS A 47 -33.82 21.73 23.53
C LYS A 47 -34.88 22.20 22.54
N VAL A 48 -34.71 23.40 21.97
CA VAL A 48 -35.63 24.00 21.02
C VAL A 48 -34.84 24.47 19.80
N GLN A 49 -34.93 23.70 18.71
CA GLN A 49 -34.22 24.03 17.47
C GLN A 49 -34.77 25.32 16.86
N THR A 50 -33.90 26.32 16.70
CA THR A 50 -34.22 27.58 16.01
C THR A 50 -34.00 27.51 14.50
N LEU A 51 -33.18 26.55 14.05
CA LEU A 51 -32.95 26.27 12.64
C LEU A 51 -33.44 24.87 12.28
N LYS A 52 -33.99 24.73 11.08
CA LYS A 52 -34.16 23.42 10.45
C LYS A 52 -32.81 22.98 9.88
N VAL A 53 -32.24 21.92 10.43
CA VAL A 53 -30.98 21.33 9.99
C VAL A 53 -31.27 20.06 9.21
N GLU A 54 -30.61 19.90 8.07
CA GLU A 54 -30.72 18.74 7.18
C GLU A 54 -29.33 18.15 6.91
N VAL A 55 -29.25 16.84 6.73
CA VAL A 55 -28.02 16.14 6.32
C VAL A 55 -28.25 15.49 4.97
N SER A 56 -27.27 15.63 4.08
CA SER A 56 -27.20 14.95 2.79
C SER A 56 -25.82 14.33 2.60
N ASP A 57 -25.68 13.56 1.52
CA ASP A 57 -24.38 13.05 1.05
C ASP A 57 -23.58 12.32 2.14
N ILE A 58 -24.29 11.57 2.98
CA ILE A 58 -23.68 10.76 4.03
C ILE A 58 -22.91 9.64 3.36
N GLY A 59 -21.60 9.59 3.59
CA GLY A 59 -20.72 8.52 3.17
C GLY A 59 -20.03 7.87 4.37
N GLU A 60 -19.05 7.01 4.09
CA GLU A 60 -18.31 6.27 5.11
C GLU A 60 -17.51 7.21 6.03
N ARG A 61 -16.99 8.31 5.49
CA ARG A 61 -16.14 9.27 6.22
C ARG A 61 -16.51 10.74 6.00
N SER A 62 -17.70 10.99 5.47
CA SER A 62 -18.15 12.34 5.11
C SER A 62 -19.64 12.51 5.25
N ALA A 63 -20.08 13.76 5.35
CA ALA A 63 -21.49 14.14 5.23
C ALA A 63 -21.58 15.64 4.94
N VAL A 64 -22.70 16.09 4.39
CA VAL A 64 -23.01 17.51 4.23
C VAL A 64 -24.11 17.89 5.19
N ILE A 65 -23.85 18.89 6.05
CA ILE A 65 -24.88 19.50 6.90
C ILE A 65 -25.31 20.81 6.27
N SER A 66 -26.61 21.05 6.17
CA SER A 66 -27.18 22.30 5.67
C SER A 66 -28.31 22.82 6.57
N TRP A 67 -28.52 24.14 6.56
CA TRP A 67 -29.55 24.79 7.37
C TRP A 67 -30.13 26.01 6.66
N GLN A 68 -31.25 26.52 7.18
CA GLN A 68 -31.80 27.82 6.75
C GLN A 68 -31.05 28.96 7.45
N SER A 69 -30.85 30.10 6.78
CA SER A 69 -30.17 31.25 7.40
C SER A 69 -31.02 31.85 8.53
N ALA A 70 -30.38 32.21 9.65
CA ALA A 70 -30.96 33.10 10.65
C ALA A 70 -30.73 34.56 10.24
N GLU A 71 -31.74 35.44 10.38
CA GLU A 71 -31.68 36.85 9.92
C GLU A 71 -30.51 37.64 10.53
N ASP A 72 -30.10 37.32 11.76
CA ASP A 72 -29.08 38.06 12.52
C ASP A 72 -27.72 37.33 12.63
N CYS A 73 -27.46 36.30 11.82
CA CYS A 73 -26.26 35.47 11.94
C CYS A 73 -25.35 35.57 10.70
N SER A 74 -24.20 36.24 10.84
CA SER A 74 -23.22 36.43 9.76
C SER A 74 -22.12 35.35 9.71
N SER A 75 -22.06 34.46 10.71
CA SER A 75 -21.19 33.28 10.72
C SER A 75 -21.75 32.18 11.62
N TYR A 76 -21.36 30.94 11.34
CA TYR A 76 -21.75 29.74 12.06
C TYR A 76 -20.51 28.96 12.49
N VAL A 77 -20.56 28.36 13.66
CA VAL A 77 -19.56 27.42 14.17
C VAL A 77 -20.23 26.07 14.35
N ILE A 78 -19.60 25.03 13.82
CA ILE A 78 -20.07 23.66 13.91
C ILE A 78 -19.24 22.94 14.95
N TYR A 79 -19.92 22.37 15.94
CA TYR A 79 -19.31 21.61 17.01
C TYR A 79 -19.71 20.14 16.89
N ARG A 80 -18.73 19.23 16.99
CA ARG A 80 -18.96 17.77 17.08
C ARG A 80 -18.98 17.35 18.54
N TYR A 81 -20.02 16.66 18.96
CA TYR A 81 -20.12 16.10 20.32
C TYR A 81 -19.23 14.88 20.53
N ASP A 82 -18.85 14.64 21.78
CA ASP A 82 -18.43 13.33 22.28
C ASP A 82 -19.61 12.35 22.36
N ASP A 83 -19.30 11.07 22.62
CA ASP A 83 -20.30 10.00 22.65
C ASP A 83 -21.39 10.26 23.70
N ASP A 84 -20.99 10.86 24.83
CA ASP A 84 -21.85 11.24 25.96
C ASP A 84 -22.73 12.47 25.67
N GLY A 85 -22.44 13.22 24.61
CA GLY A 85 -23.15 14.45 24.24
C GLY A 85 -22.94 15.60 25.24
N GLN A 86 -21.87 15.56 26.04
CA GLN A 86 -21.60 16.54 27.10
C GLN A 86 -20.50 17.53 26.73
N ARG A 87 -19.57 17.15 25.87
CA ARG A 87 -18.51 18.03 25.37
C ARG A 87 -18.58 18.06 23.86
N ALA A 88 -18.30 19.24 23.29
CA ALA A 88 -18.24 19.39 21.86
C ALA A 88 -17.00 20.17 21.45
N GLU A 89 -16.37 19.76 20.36
CA GLU A 89 -15.19 20.39 19.78
C GLU A 89 -15.56 21.09 18.48
N ALA A 90 -15.09 22.32 18.28
CA ALA A 90 -15.31 23.04 17.02
C ALA A 90 -14.60 22.29 15.88
N CYS A 91 -15.34 21.92 14.84
CA CYS A 91 -14.79 21.21 13.67
C CYS A 91 -14.87 22.02 12.37
N ALA A 92 -15.69 23.08 12.33
CA ALA A 92 -15.74 23.99 11.19
C ALA A 92 -16.30 25.37 11.57
N VAL A 93 -15.89 26.40 10.82
CA VAL A 93 -16.45 27.75 10.87
C VAL A 93 -16.78 28.19 9.44
N THR A 94 -17.97 28.73 9.23
CA THR A 94 -18.44 29.12 7.89
C THR A 94 -19.37 30.32 7.95
N ASN A 95 -19.38 31.13 6.90
CA ASN A 95 -20.40 32.16 6.66
C ASN A 95 -21.48 31.68 5.67
N GLU A 96 -21.39 30.44 5.19
CA GLU A 96 -22.41 29.77 4.39
C GLU A 96 -23.44 29.07 5.29
N THR A 97 -24.53 28.59 4.69
CA THR A 97 -25.56 27.80 5.38
C THR A 97 -25.42 26.30 5.13
N LYS A 98 -24.19 25.86 4.86
CA LYS A 98 -23.82 24.46 4.67
C LYS A 98 -22.37 24.23 5.02
N VAL A 99 -22.02 22.99 5.36
CA VAL A 99 -20.64 22.54 5.55
C VAL A 99 -20.48 21.09 5.08
N GLU A 100 -19.37 20.81 4.40
CA GLU A 100 -18.92 19.45 4.11
C GLU A 100 -18.00 18.97 5.23
N LEU A 101 -18.38 17.87 5.88
CA LEU A 101 -17.60 17.20 6.90
C LEU A 101 -16.77 16.09 6.26
N LYS A 102 -15.52 15.94 6.69
CA LYS A 102 -14.56 14.93 6.21
C LYS A 102 -13.91 14.22 7.39
N ASN A 103 -13.23 13.11 7.12
CA ASN A 103 -12.48 12.33 8.10
C ASN A 103 -13.35 11.87 9.29
N LEU A 104 -14.63 11.60 9.04
CA LEU A 104 -15.53 11.01 10.03
C LEU A 104 -15.20 9.52 10.23
N GLN A 105 -15.58 8.97 11.39
CA GLN A 105 -15.44 7.53 11.63
C GLN A 105 -16.59 6.78 10.94
N PRO A 106 -16.31 5.69 10.18
CA PRO A 106 -17.34 4.85 9.59
C PRO A 106 -18.23 4.14 10.62
N ASP A 107 -19.42 3.72 10.18
CA ASP A 107 -20.43 3.00 10.99
C ASP A 107 -20.72 3.63 12.37
N THR A 108 -20.56 4.95 12.50
CA THR A 108 -20.57 5.63 13.80
C THR A 108 -21.66 6.69 13.82
N GLU A 109 -22.43 6.74 14.90
CA GLU A 109 -23.39 7.83 15.14
C GLU A 109 -22.62 9.13 15.39
N GLN A 110 -22.80 10.10 14.51
CA GLN A 110 -22.19 11.43 14.62
C GLN A 110 -23.23 12.43 15.12
N LYS A 111 -22.85 13.30 16.06
CA LYS A 111 -23.73 14.31 16.65
C LYS A 111 -23.09 15.69 16.55
N PHE A 112 -23.84 16.67 16.04
CA PHE A 112 -23.35 18.03 15.80
C PHE A 112 -24.30 19.11 16.31
N VAL A 113 -23.73 20.28 16.62
CA VAL A 113 -24.43 21.54 16.88
C VAL A 113 -23.98 22.60 15.89
N ILE A 114 -24.95 23.36 15.40
CA ILE A 114 -24.72 24.59 14.65
C ILE A 114 -24.96 25.73 15.63
N ALA A 115 -23.94 26.56 15.87
CA ALA A 115 -24.03 27.71 16.76
C ALA A 115 -23.73 29.01 16.02
N SER A 116 -24.23 30.13 16.55
CA SER A 116 -23.87 31.47 16.07
C SER A 116 -22.39 31.77 16.37
N GLY A 117 -21.62 32.20 15.38
CA GLY A 117 -20.19 32.45 15.57
C GLY A 117 -19.84 33.65 16.45
N PHE A 118 -20.78 34.56 16.72
CA PHE A 118 -20.57 35.71 17.59
C PHE A 118 -20.96 35.47 19.05
N SER A 119 -21.97 34.63 19.28
CA SER A 119 -22.56 34.44 20.61
C SER A 119 -22.39 33.02 21.16
N ASP A 120 -21.91 32.08 20.34
CA ASP A 120 -21.89 30.64 20.61
C ASP A 120 -23.24 30.04 20.99
N LYS A 121 -24.33 30.79 20.78
CA LYS A 121 -25.69 30.31 21.01
C LYS A 121 -25.96 29.15 20.05
N ALA A 122 -26.33 28.00 20.60
CA ALA A 122 -26.76 26.86 19.81
C ALA A 122 -28.05 27.21 19.06
N LEU A 123 -28.07 26.92 17.76
CA LEU A 123 -29.15 27.27 16.84
C LEU A 123 -29.90 26.03 16.35
N GLY A 124 -29.19 24.92 16.20
CA GLY A 124 -29.76 23.63 15.81
C GLY A 124 -28.81 22.49 16.13
N ASN A 125 -29.34 21.28 16.15
CA ASN A 125 -28.59 20.05 16.38
C ASN A 125 -28.98 19.02 15.33
N VAL A 126 -28.02 18.15 15.00
CA VAL A 126 -28.26 17.06 14.07
C VAL A 126 -27.48 15.82 14.48
N SER A 127 -28.05 14.67 14.20
CA SER A 127 -27.41 13.39 14.42
C SER A 127 -27.68 12.49 13.23
N PHE A 128 -26.66 11.77 12.80
CA PHE A 128 -26.72 10.86 11.67
C PHE A 128 -25.64 9.80 11.83
N LYS A 129 -25.89 8.61 11.29
CA LYS A 129 -24.91 7.53 11.25
C LYS A 129 -24.17 7.55 9.91
N THR A 130 -22.84 7.53 9.93
CA THR A 130 -22.02 7.34 8.72
C THR A 130 -22.22 5.94 8.15
N GLU A 131 -21.94 5.77 6.85
CA GLU A 131 -22.03 4.46 6.21
C GLU A 131 -20.97 3.49 6.75
N GLU A 132 -21.25 2.19 6.64
CA GLU A 132 -20.28 1.13 6.96
C GLU A 132 -19.08 1.22 6.02
N GLU A 133 -17.87 0.95 6.52
CA GLU A 133 -16.65 1.01 5.72
C GLU A 133 -16.62 -0.09 4.64
N THR A 134 -16.16 0.24 3.42
CA THR A 134 -16.08 -0.74 2.34
C THR A 134 -14.81 -1.58 2.48
N PRO A 135 -14.94 -2.92 2.57
CA PRO A 135 -13.80 -3.81 2.65
C PRO A 135 -13.03 -3.79 1.33
N TYR A 136 -11.73 -4.01 1.40
CA TYR A 136 -10.92 -4.21 0.21
C TYR A 136 -9.81 -5.24 0.46
N LEU A 137 -9.23 -5.76 -0.60
CA LEU A 137 -8.11 -6.68 -0.53
C LEU A 137 -6.93 -6.21 -1.36
N THR A 138 -5.74 -6.66 -0.96
CA THR A 138 -4.51 -6.53 -1.75
C THR A 138 -3.84 -7.88 -1.89
N LEU A 139 -3.15 -8.09 -3.02
CA LEU A 139 -2.40 -9.31 -3.31
C LEU A 139 -0.91 -9.05 -3.20
N SER A 140 -0.17 -9.97 -2.59
CA SER A 140 1.29 -9.89 -2.47
C SER A 140 1.94 -11.27 -2.40
N ASP A 141 3.26 -11.31 -2.21
CA ASP A 141 4.10 -12.52 -2.11
C ASP A 141 3.75 -13.66 -3.10
N VAL A 142 3.59 -13.28 -4.37
CA VAL A 142 3.19 -14.22 -5.43
C VAL A 142 4.32 -15.20 -5.73
N THR A 143 3.98 -16.48 -5.77
CA THR A 143 4.84 -17.59 -6.22
C THR A 143 4.15 -18.33 -7.36
N SER A 144 4.73 -19.44 -7.80
CA SER A 144 4.15 -20.34 -8.79
C SER A 144 2.98 -21.17 -8.25
N SER A 145 2.74 -21.15 -6.93
CA SER A 145 1.71 -21.99 -6.30
C SER A 145 1.01 -21.33 -5.12
N THR A 146 1.37 -20.09 -4.78
CA THR A 146 0.81 -19.35 -3.65
C THR A 146 0.62 -17.88 -3.98
N VAL A 147 -0.36 -17.26 -3.32
CA VAL A 147 -0.58 -15.81 -3.30
C VAL A 147 -0.94 -15.43 -1.87
N GLU A 148 -0.34 -14.36 -1.34
CA GLU A 148 -0.76 -13.78 -0.07
C GLU A 148 -1.87 -12.75 -0.32
N ILE A 149 -2.99 -12.90 0.38
CA ILE A 149 -4.14 -12.01 0.35
C ILE A 149 -4.19 -11.28 1.68
N LYS A 150 -4.26 -9.96 1.65
CA LYS A 150 -4.49 -9.12 2.82
C LYS A 150 -5.85 -8.45 2.73
N ALA A 151 -6.73 -8.75 3.68
CA ALA A 151 -8.02 -8.11 3.86
C ALA A 151 -7.85 -6.81 4.68
N GLN A 152 -8.54 -5.76 4.28
CA GLN A 152 -8.46 -4.44 4.89
C GLN A 152 -9.87 -3.85 5.04
N ASN A 153 -10.02 -2.88 5.95
CA ASN A 153 -11.30 -2.25 6.28
C ASN A 153 -12.38 -3.26 6.72
N ILE A 154 -11.98 -4.24 7.53
CA ILE A 154 -12.90 -5.24 8.06
C ILE A 154 -13.39 -4.77 9.42
N GLN A 155 -14.69 -4.50 9.53
CA GLN A 155 -15.31 -4.16 10.81
C GLN A 155 -15.12 -5.30 11.82
N SER A 156 -14.75 -4.96 13.06
CA SER A 156 -14.58 -5.95 14.13
C SER A 156 -15.84 -6.80 14.34
N GLY A 157 -15.67 -8.11 14.42
CA GLY A 157 -16.77 -9.08 14.53
C GLY A 157 -17.38 -9.51 13.19
N SER A 158 -16.89 -9.01 12.05
CA SER A 158 -17.34 -9.48 10.73
C SER A 158 -16.82 -10.89 10.43
N SER A 159 -17.57 -11.63 9.61
CA SER A 159 -17.11 -12.87 8.98
C SER A 159 -16.63 -12.58 7.56
N VAL A 160 -15.46 -13.09 7.17
CA VAL A 160 -14.84 -12.81 5.87
C VAL A 160 -14.70 -14.10 5.06
N VAL A 161 -15.27 -14.13 3.86
CA VAL A 161 -15.19 -15.24 2.92
C VAL A 161 -14.29 -14.87 1.76
N LEU A 162 -13.25 -15.69 1.52
CA LEU A 162 -12.41 -15.54 0.33
C LEU A 162 -13.05 -16.25 -0.87
N LEU A 163 -13.23 -15.51 -1.94
CA LEU A 163 -13.67 -16.01 -3.24
C LEU A 163 -12.48 -16.00 -4.21
N ARG A 164 -12.35 -17.06 -5.01
CA ARG A 164 -11.36 -17.16 -6.09
C ARG A 164 -11.95 -17.77 -7.36
N GLY A 165 -11.56 -17.26 -8.52
CA GLY A 165 -11.88 -17.81 -9.84
C GLY A 165 -10.68 -17.76 -10.80
N THR A 166 -10.81 -18.37 -11.97
CA THR A 166 -9.88 -18.15 -13.11
C THR A 166 -10.36 -17.02 -14.04
N SER A 167 -11.50 -16.44 -13.70
CA SER A 167 -12.14 -15.26 -14.27
C SER A 167 -12.95 -14.58 -13.17
N GLU A 168 -13.46 -13.37 -13.41
CA GLU A 168 -14.38 -12.75 -12.44
C GLU A 168 -15.73 -13.45 -12.35
N SER A 169 -16.14 -14.20 -13.37
CA SER A 169 -17.48 -14.80 -13.47
C SER A 169 -17.59 -16.21 -12.89
N ASP A 170 -16.46 -16.89 -12.63
CA ASP A 170 -16.41 -18.26 -12.11
C ASP A 170 -15.95 -18.34 -10.65
N MET A 171 -15.92 -17.22 -9.94
CA MET A 171 -15.45 -17.12 -8.56
C MET A 171 -16.25 -18.00 -7.61
N LYS A 172 -15.55 -18.76 -6.76
CA LYS A 172 -16.12 -19.67 -5.77
C LYS A 172 -15.46 -19.45 -4.42
N LYS A 173 -16.22 -19.75 -3.36
CA LYS A 173 -15.67 -19.78 -1.99
C LYS A 173 -14.51 -20.76 -1.92
N ILE A 174 -13.39 -20.27 -1.38
CA ILE A 174 -12.20 -21.06 -1.06
C ILE A 174 -12.18 -21.38 0.43
N THR A 175 -12.32 -20.35 1.27
CA THR A 175 -12.25 -20.49 2.73
C THR A 175 -12.88 -19.29 3.42
N ASP A 176 -13.10 -19.41 4.72
CA ASP A 176 -13.31 -18.28 5.61
C ASP A 176 -11.94 -17.79 6.10
N ILE A 177 -11.70 -16.49 6.10
CA ILE A 177 -10.46 -15.88 6.57
C ILE A 177 -10.59 -15.57 8.06
N ASN A 178 -9.59 -15.98 8.85
CA ASN A 178 -9.43 -15.60 10.24
C ASN A 178 -8.21 -14.69 10.37
N GLY A 179 -8.42 -13.42 10.72
CA GLY A 179 -7.38 -12.39 10.74
C GLY A 179 -7.28 -11.59 9.43
N ASP A 180 -6.22 -10.80 9.29
CA ASP A 180 -6.10 -9.83 8.19
C ASP A 180 -5.37 -10.38 6.97
N THR A 181 -4.75 -11.56 7.08
CA THR A 181 -3.92 -12.16 6.02
C THR A 181 -4.21 -13.63 5.83
N TYR A 182 -4.23 -14.09 4.58
CA TYR A 182 -4.35 -15.49 4.22
C TYR A 182 -3.45 -15.82 3.04
N THR A 183 -2.68 -16.91 3.12
CA THR A 183 -1.90 -17.42 1.98
C THR A 183 -2.71 -18.50 1.28
N ASP A 184 -3.18 -18.21 0.07
CA ASP A 184 -3.73 -19.24 -0.80
C ASP A 184 -2.60 -20.12 -1.36
N LYS A 185 -2.85 -21.43 -1.45
CA LYS A 185 -1.83 -22.45 -1.73
C LYS A 185 -2.34 -23.46 -2.76
N ASN A 186 -1.41 -24.24 -3.30
CA ASN A 186 -1.68 -25.28 -4.30
C ASN A 186 -2.32 -24.70 -5.57
N LEU A 187 -1.91 -23.50 -5.96
CA LEU A 187 -2.28 -22.89 -7.22
C LEU A 187 -1.50 -23.52 -8.37
N ASP A 188 -2.11 -23.49 -9.56
CA ASP A 188 -1.41 -23.87 -10.78
C ASP A 188 -0.44 -22.75 -11.18
N ASN A 189 0.72 -23.14 -11.73
CA ASN A 189 1.73 -22.19 -12.19
C ASN A 189 1.27 -21.46 -13.46
N ALA A 190 1.82 -20.27 -13.71
CA ALA A 190 1.53 -19.45 -14.89
C ALA A 190 0.03 -19.20 -15.16
N THR A 191 -0.80 -19.21 -14.11
CA THR A 191 -2.27 -19.14 -14.20
C THR A 191 -2.79 -17.85 -13.58
N GLU A 192 -3.69 -17.16 -14.29
CA GLU A 192 -4.35 -15.95 -13.79
C GLU A 192 -5.48 -16.34 -12.84
N TYR A 193 -5.47 -15.76 -11.64
CA TYR A 193 -6.52 -15.92 -10.64
C TYR A 193 -7.13 -14.57 -10.27
N TYR A 194 -8.42 -14.57 -9.98
CA TYR A 194 -9.18 -13.41 -9.53
C TYR A 194 -9.63 -13.66 -8.09
N TYR A 195 -9.51 -12.67 -7.23
CA TYR A 195 -9.83 -12.73 -5.80
C TYR A 195 -10.77 -11.60 -5.41
N SER A 196 -11.72 -11.91 -4.52
CA SER A 196 -12.61 -10.95 -3.88
C SER A 196 -13.03 -11.49 -2.52
N LEU A 197 -13.53 -10.60 -1.67
CA LEU A 197 -14.06 -10.92 -0.35
C LEU A 197 -15.56 -10.69 -0.35
N GLU A 198 -16.28 -11.61 0.29
CA GLU A 198 -17.62 -11.37 0.79
C GLU A 198 -17.54 -11.22 2.31
N VAL A 199 -17.97 -10.07 2.83
CA VAL A 199 -17.85 -9.71 4.24
C VAL A 199 -19.25 -9.59 4.81
N ILE A 200 -19.55 -10.38 5.83
CA ILE A 200 -20.80 -10.32 6.58
C ILE A 200 -20.51 -9.54 7.86
N THR A 201 -21.08 -8.35 7.98
CA THR A 201 -20.87 -7.45 9.12
C THR A 201 -21.63 -7.95 10.36
N PRO A 202 -21.32 -7.43 11.57
CA PRO A 202 -22.07 -7.77 12.79
C PRO A 202 -23.58 -7.40 12.71
N SER A 203 -23.94 -6.41 11.90
CA SER A 203 -25.32 -6.01 11.62
C SER A 203 -26.05 -7.00 10.68
N GLY A 204 -25.31 -7.94 10.07
CA GLY A 204 -25.82 -8.93 9.12
C GLY A 204 -25.80 -8.44 7.67
N ASN A 205 -25.22 -7.28 7.38
CA ASN A 205 -25.08 -6.77 6.02
C ASN A 205 -23.99 -7.54 5.27
N VAL A 206 -24.20 -7.76 3.98
CA VAL A 206 -23.22 -8.39 3.10
C VAL A 206 -22.56 -7.31 2.24
N LYS A 207 -21.26 -7.09 2.44
CA LYS A 207 -20.43 -6.21 1.64
C LYS A 207 -19.48 -7.02 0.76
N LYS A 208 -19.11 -6.47 -0.40
CA LYS A 208 -18.11 -7.06 -1.30
C LYS A 208 -16.91 -6.14 -1.41
N SER A 209 -15.72 -6.73 -1.53
CA SER A 209 -14.50 -5.98 -1.82
C SER A 209 -14.37 -5.62 -3.30
N ASN A 210 -13.30 -4.89 -3.63
CA ASN A 210 -12.71 -4.90 -4.96
C ASN A 210 -12.37 -6.35 -5.41
N THR A 211 -12.35 -6.55 -6.72
CA THR A 211 -11.78 -7.75 -7.33
C THR A 211 -10.37 -7.42 -7.79
N GLU A 212 -9.40 -8.21 -7.36
CA GLU A 212 -8.01 -8.12 -7.83
C GLU A 212 -7.64 -9.38 -8.59
N SER A 213 -6.77 -9.25 -9.60
CA SER A 213 -6.23 -10.39 -10.32
C SER A 213 -4.72 -10.48 -10.19
N VAL A 214 -4.20 -11.70 -10.25
CA VAL A 214 -2.77 -11.94 -10.31
C VAL A 214 -2.46 -13.23 -11.04
N LYS A 215 -1.39 -13.20 -11.83
CA LYS A 215 -0.81 -14.38 -12.46
C LYS A 215 0.25 -15.02 -11.57
N THR A 216 0.11 -16.30 -11.28
CA THR A 216 1.15 -17.06 -10.59
C THR A 216 2.40 -17.17 -11.45
N LEU A 217 3.57 -17.30 -10.80
CA LEU A 217 4.84 -17.42 -11.51
C LEU A 217 4.94 -18.77 -12.22
N LEU A 218 5.85 -18.88 -13.19
CA LEU A 218 6.19 -20.15 -13.82
C LEU A 218 7.33 -20.83 -13.05
N SER A 219 7.08 -21.98 -12.43
CA SER A 219 8.12 -22.78 -11.78
C SER A 219 9.09 -23.37 -12.81
N MET A 220 10.38 -23.18 -12.60
CA MET A 220 11.44 -23.71 -13.47
C MET A 220 12.12 -24.92 -12.80
N GLY A 221 12.56 -25.89 -13.61
CA GLY A 221 13.32 -27.03 -13.11
C GLY A 221 14.67 -26.63 -12.52
N LEU A 222 15.08 -27.32 -11.45
CA LEU A 222 16.39 -27.16 -10.83
C LEU A 222 17.36 -28.26 -11.29
N PRO A 223 18.66 -27.98 -11.39
CA PRO A 223 19.67 -29.01 -11.64
C PRO A 223 19.94 -29.83 -10.37
N SER A 224 20.73 -30.90 -10.50
CA SER A 224 21.14 -31.75 -9.37
C SER A 224 22.15 -31.09 -8.42
N VAL A 225 22.82 -30.01 -8.84
CA VAL A 225 23.76 -29.26 -8.01
C VAL A 225 23.03 -28.34 -7.05
N SER A 226 23.64 -28.08 -5.89
CA SER A 226 23.03 -27.25 -4.83
C SER A 226 22.82 -25.78 -5.23
N GLY A 227 23.65 -25.25 -6.13
CA GLY A 227 23.73 -23.82 -6.41
C GLY A 227 24.10 -22.97 -5.20
N SER A 228 24.67 -23.54 -4.14
CA SER A 228 25.11 -22.80 -2.94
C SER A 228 26.22 -21.80 -3.28
N THR A 229 27.09 -22.13 -4.22
CA THR A 229 28.05 -21.21 -4.84
C THR A 229 27.32 -20.23 -5.76
N LYS A 230 27.47 -18.93 -5.46
CA LYS A 230 27.00 -17.80 -6.27
C LYS A 230 28.21 -17.01 -6.75
N THR A 231 28.64 -17.26 -7.99
CA THR A 231 29.80 -16.60 -8.59
C THR A 231 29.46 -15.17 -8.99
N TYR A 232 30.44 -14.42 -9.51
CA TYR A 232 30.20 -13.11 -10.08
C TYR A 232 31.08 -12.84 -11.31
N ALA A 233 30.56 -11.98 -12.19
CA ALA A 233 31.28 -11.37 -13.30
C ALA A 233 31.30 -9.84 -13.14
N HIS A 234 32.34 -9.19 -13.67
CA HIS A 234 32.37 -7.72 -13.69
C HIS A 234 31.49 -7.21 -14.83
N TYR A 235 30.56 -6.29 -14.55
CA TYR A 235 29.68 -5.76 -15.59
C TYR A 235 30.44 -5.04 -16.71
N THR A 236 31.61 -4.48 -16.40
CA THR A 236 32.49 -3.83 -17.37
C THR A 236 33.15 -4.80 -18.35
N ALA A 237 33.07 -6.12 -18.13
CA ALA A 237 33.52 -7.12 -19.08
C ALA A 237 32.58 -7.27 -20.28
N VAL A 238 31.33 -6.81 -20.16
CA VAL A 238 30.39 -6.73 -21.27
C VAL A 238 30.70 -5.48 -22.08
N THR A 239 31.30 -5.66 -23.25
CA THR A 239 31.86 -4.55 -24.06
C THR A 239 31.14 -4.34 -25.39
N ALA A 240 30.35 -5.31 -25.85
CA ALA A 240 29.63 -5.25 -27.11
C ALA A 240 28.43 -4.30 -27.02
N LYS A 241 28.64 -3.01 -27.34
CA LYS A 241 27.66 -1.91 -27.14
C LYS A 241 26.31 -2.11 -27.82
N SER A 242 26.25 -2.87 -28.90
CA SER A 242 25.00 -3.16 -29.62
C SER A 242 24.15 -4.25 -28.95
N SER A 243 24.75 -5.06 -28.07
CA SER A 243 24.09 -6.19 -27.42
C SER A 243 23.01 -5.75 -26.42
N PRO A 244 21.93 -6.53 -26.26
CA PRO A 244 20.94 -6.30 -25.20
C PRO A 244 21.57 -6.27 -23.80
N GLN A 245 22.56 -7.12 -23.54
CA GLN A 245 23.29 -7.21 -22.27
C GLN A 245 23.97 -5.88 -21.93
N TYR A 246 24.74 -5.33 -22.87
CA TYR A 246 25.42 -4.05 -22.66
C TYR A 246 24.43 -2.93 -22.42
N LYS A 247 23.36 -2.87 -23.23
CA LYS A 247 22.32 -1.85 -23.14
C LYS A 247 21.63 -1.88 -21.78
N LEU A 248 21.32 -3.06 -21.26
CA LEU A 248 20.69 -3.21 -19.94
C LEU A 248 21.66 -2.83 -18.81
N LEU A 249 22.87 -3.38 -18.80
CA LEU A 249 23.84 -3.15 -17.72
C LEU A 249 24.34 -1.70 -17.64
N ASN A 250 24.29 -0.96 -18.75
CA ASN A 250 24.73 0.44 -18.84
C ASN A 250 23.55 1.43 -19.09
N SER A 251 22.31 0.99 -18.89
CA SER A 251 21.15 1.91 -18.98
C SER A 251 21.15 2.89 -17.80
N SER A 252 20.40 3.99 -17.95
CA SER A 252 20.15 4.94 -16.85
C SER A 252 19.36 4.35 -15.69
N GLU A 253 18.63 3.25 -15.92
CA GLU A 253 17.85 2.54 -14.90
C GLU A 253 18.69 1.53 -14.10
N CYS A 254 19.86 1.16 -14.62
CA CYS A 254 20.74 0.22 -13.96
C CYS A 254 21.72 0.94 -13.04
N TYR A 255 21.69 0.61 -11.75
CA TYR A 255 22.57 1.17 -10.73
C TYR A 255 23.36 0.07 -10.03
N THR A 256 24.34 0.46 -9.22
CA THR A 256 25.10 -0.48 -8.39
C THR A 256 24.56 -0.36 -6.98
N ASP A 257 24.06 -1.45 -6.42
CA ASP A 257 23.69 -1.50 -5.03
C ASP A 257 24.93 -1.28 -4.15
N SER A 258 24.81 -0.35 -3.20
CA SER A 258 25.94 0.11 -2.41
C SER A 258 26.39 -0.89 -1.35
N GLU A 259 25.49 -1.78 -0.91
CA GLU A 259 25.76 -2.77 0.13
C GLU A 259 26.42 -4.03 -0.44
N THR A 260 25.93 -4.51 -1.59
CA THR A 260 26.38 -5.76 -2.20
C THR A 260 27.37 -5.55 -3.35
N GLY A 261 27.42 -4.36 -3.94
CA GLY A 261 28.20 -4.07 -5.15
C GLY A 261 27.63 -4.69 -6.43
N ILE A 262 26.44 -5.31 -6.36
CA ILE A 262 25.76 -5.95 -7.50
C ILE A 262 25.01 -4.89 -8.32
N ARG A 263 24.99 -5.04 -9.64
CA ARG A 263 24.16 -4.22 -10.54
C ARG A 263 22.69 -4.56 -10.33
N MET A 264 21.83 -3.57 -10.29
CA MET A 264 20.39 -3.73 -10.08
C MET A 264 19.58 -2.89 -11.07
N ILE A 265 18.36 -3.35 -11.35
CA ILE A 265 17.30 -2.58 -12.04
C ILE A 265 16.03 -2.71 -11.20
N GLY A 266 15.51 -1.58 -10.72
CA GLY A 266 14.46 -1.58 -9.70
C GLY A 266 14.92 -2.35 -8.46
N ASP A 267 14.15 -3.36 -8.06
CA ASP A 267 14.40 -4.27 -6.95
C ASP A 267 15.05 -5.61 -7.37
N CYS A 268 15.48 -5.73 -8.64
CA CYS A 268 16.03 -6.97 -9.19
C CYS A 268 17.56 -6.92 -9.32
N TYR A 269 18.25 -7.93 -8.79
CA TYR A 269 19.69 -8.12 -9.01
C TYR A 269 19.99 -8.61 -10.44
N CYS A 270 20.98 -8.01 -11.10
CA CYS A 270 21.45 -8.44 -12.41
C CYS A 270 22.24 -9.74 -12.30
N VAL A 271 21.79 -10.78 -13.00
CA VAL A 271 22.40 -12.11 -12.99
C VAL A 271 22.54 -12.70 -14.39
N ALA A 272 23.50 -13.62 -14.54
CA ALA A 272 23.50 -14.61 -15.60
C ALA A 272 22.96 -15.96 -15.10
N LEU A 273 22.04 -16.51 -15.90
CA LEU A 273 21.52 -17.88 -15.77
C LEU A 273 21.84 -18.64 -17.07
N GLY A 274 21.76 -19.98 -17.03
CA GLY A 274 21.86 -20.80 -18.24
C GLY A 274 20.63 -20.67 -19.16
N SER A 275 20.79 -21.03 -20.44
CA SER A 275 19.74 -20.87 -21.47
C SER A 275 18.46 -21.65 -21.19
N TYR A 276 18.51 -22.68 -20.35
CA TYR A 276 17.33 -23.38 -19.84
C TYR A 276 16.28 -22.44 -19.25
N TYR A 277 16.74 -21.42 -18.50
CA TYR A 277 15.86 -20.48 -17.82
C TYR A 277 15.32 -19.42 -18.77
N GLY A 278 16.09 -19.09 -19.81
CA GLY A 278 15.68 -18.23 -20.93
C GLY A 278 16.86 -17.47 -21.54
N SER A 279 16.63 -16.90 -22.72
CA SER A 279 17.64 -16.11 -23.47
C SER A 279 17.25 -14.64 -23.64
N THR A 280 16.04 -14.25 -23.25
CA THR A 280 15.55 -12.88 -23.37
C THR A 280 16.09 -12.03 -22.23
N ILE A 281 17.09 -11.20 -22.53
CA ILE A 281 17.64 -10.21 -21.58
C ILE A 281 16.52 -9.30 -21.06
N GLY A 282 16.50 -9.08 -19.75
CA GLY A 282 15.44 -8.35 -19.05
C GLY A 282 14.36 -9.23 -18.43
N THR A 283 14.35 -10.54 -18.71
CA THR A 283 13.43 -11.48 -18.03
C THR A 283 13.71 -11.51 -16.54
N LYS A 284 12.66 -11.41 -15.72
CA LYS A 284 12.76 -11.42 -14.26
C LYS A 284 12.48 -12.81 -13.69
N TYR A 285 13.09 -13.11 -12.55
CA TYR A 285 12.85 -14.34 -11.80
C TYR A 285 12.82 -14.05 -10.29
N ARG A 286 12.06 -14.86 -9.56
CA ARG A 286 12.17 -15.01 -8.11
C ARG A 286 13.04 -16.23 -7.85
N ILE A 287 14.03 -16.09 -6.98
CA ILE A 287 14.90 -17.19 -6.55
C ILE A 287 14.76 -17.34 -5.05
N THR A 288 14.47 -18.55 -4.60
CA THR A 288 14.33 -18.88 -3.17
C THR A 288 15.45 -19.80 -2.74
N PHE A 289 16.01 -19.52 -1.57
CA PHE A 289 17.09 -20.28 -0.97
C PHE A 289 16.59 -21.19 0.16
N SER A 290 17.35 -22.23 0.49
CA SER A 290 17.03 -23.17 1.57
C SER A 290 16.96 -22.52 2.96
N THR A 291 17.42 -21.28 3.10
CA THR A 291 17.28 -20.44 4.30
C THR A 291 15.89 -19.82 4.46
N GLY A 292 15.01 -19.95 3.45
CA GLY A 292 13.71 -19.29 3.39
C GLY A 292 13.75 -17.89 2.78
N LYS A 293 14.93 -17.32 2.52
CA LYS A 293 15.07 -16.01 1.87
C LYS A 293 14.80 -16.13 0.37
N SER A 294 14.17 -15.11 -0.20
CA SER A 294 13.99 -14.97 -1.65
C SER A 294 14.57 -13.65 -2.15
N ILE A 295 15.05 -13.66 -3.38
CA ILE A 295 15.49 -12.46 -4.10
C ILE A 295 14.81 -12.38 -5.46
N LYS A 296 14.63 -11.15 -5.95
CA LYS A 296 14.26 -10.91 -7.34
C LYS A 296 15.51 -10.67 -8.15
N VAL A 297 15.56 -11.26 -9.34
CA VAL A 297 16.68 -11.14 -10.26
C VAL A 297 16.20 -10.81 -11.66
N ILE A 298 17.07 -10.19 -12.44
CA ILE A 298 16.85 -9.89 -13.85
C ILE A 298 17.99 -10.49 -14.67
N LEU A 299 17.64 -11.24 -15.71
CA LEU A 299 18.61 -11.84 -16.62
C LEU A 299 19.30 -10.74 -17.42
N CYS A 300 20.53 -10.39 -17.03
CA CYS A 300 21.32 -9.36 -17.69
C CYS A 300 22.33 -9.95 -18.69
N ASP A 301 22.63 -11.23 -18.55
CA ASP A 301 23.48 -12.00 -19.45
C ASP A 301 23.06 -13.47 -19.43
N GLN A 302 23.52 -14.26 -20.39
CA GLN A 302 23.27 -15.70 -20.46
C GLN A 302 24.58 -16.45 -20.37
N LYS A 303 24.65 -17.46 -19.49
CA LYS A 303 25.79 -18.37 -19.47
C LYS A 303 25.91 -19.06 -20.84
N SER A 304 27.14 -19.20 -21.33
CA SER A 304 27.39 -19.91 -22.58
C SER A 304 27.05 -21.40 -22.43
N ASP A 305 26.29 -21.94 -23.38
CA ASP A 305 25.93 -23.36 -23.42
C ASP A 305 27.15 -24.30 -23.45
N ARG A 306 28.29 -23.81 -23.94
CA ARG A 306 29.57 -24.54 -23.93
C ARG A 306 30.11 -24.75 -22.50
N HIS A 307 29.74 -23.89 -21.56
CA HIS A 307 30.23 -23.89 -20.19
C HIS A 307 29.21 -24.41 -19.19
N THR A 308 27.97 -24.64 -19.63
CA THR A 308 26.91 -25.19 -18.80
C THR A 308 26.77 -26.70 -18.98
N ASP A 309 26.00 -27.31 -18.10
CA ASP A 309 25.64 -28.72 -18.20
C ASP A 309 24.78 -29.00 -19.44
N SER A 310 24.46 -30.27 -19.69
CA SER A 310 23.71 -30.69 -20.88
C SER A 310 22.29 -30.11 -20.96
N ASN A 311 21.68 -29.76 -19.82
CA ASN A 311 20.38 -29.10 -19.81
C ASN A 311 20.53 -27.58 -19.87
N HIS A 312 21.75 -27.04 -19.78
CA HIS A 312 22.07 -25.62 -19.72
C HIS A 312 21.44 -24.89 -18.52
N GLN A 313 21.49 -25.50 -17.34
CA GLN A 313 20.99 -24.97 -16.07
C GLN A 313 22.10 -24.35 -15.20
N TYR A 314 23.32 -24.90 -15.19
CA TYR A 314 24.40 -24.40 -14.33
C TYR A 314 25.77 -24.48 -15.02
N ALA A 315 26.73 -23.64 -14.60
CA ALA A 315 28.09 -23.71 -15.11
C ALA A 315 28.86 -24.89 -14.49
N VAL A 316 29.36 -25.82 -15.31
CA VAL A 316 29.92 -27.10 -14.85
C VAL A 316 31.16 -26.92 -13.97
N LYS A 317 32.00 -25.90 -14.25
CA LYS A 317 33.29 -25.72 -13.57
C LYS A 317 33.15 -25.38 -12.08
N ASN A 318 32.20 -24.51 -11.73
CA ASN A 318 32.02 -24.06 -10.34
C ASN A 318 30.70 -24.54 -9.72
N GLU A 319 29.91 -25.31 -10.47
CA GLU A 319 28.57 -25.78 -10.08
C GLU A 319 27.62 -24.63 -9.70
N ASP A 320 27.81 -23.46 -10.32
CA ASP A 320 27.03 -22.26 -10.05
C ASP A 320 25.83 -22.14 -11.00
N ILE A 321 24.64 -21.98 -10.41
CA ILE A 321 23.41 -21.71 -11.14
C ILE A 321 23.32 -20.22 -11.47
N ILE A 322 23.67 -19.37 -10.50
CA ILE A 322 23.54 -17.92 -10.55
C ILE A 322 24.93 -17.29 -10.52
N GLU A 323 25.17 -16.38 -11.46
CA GLU A 323 26.36 -15.53 -11.48
C GLU A 323 25.93 -14.07 -11.42
N PHE A 324 26.34 -13.33 -10.38
CA PHE A 324 25.98 -11.92 -10.21
C PHE A 324 26.84 -11.00 -11.07
N TYR A 325 26.26 -9.91 -11.53
CA TYR A 325 27.00 -8.87 -12.26
C TYR A 325 27.34 -7.71 -11.35
N VAL A 326 28.64 -7.45 -11.13
CA VAL A 326 29.11 -6.58 -10.03
C VAL A 326 30.04 -5.47 -10.50
N GLN A 327 30.08 -4.38 -9.73
CA GLN A 327 31.11 -3.36 -9.84
C GLN A 327 32.32 -3.72 -8.99
N LYS A 328 33.47 -3.95 -9.64
CA LYS A 328 34.70 -4.45 -9.00
C LYS A 328 35.11 -3.68 -7.73
N SER A 329 35.01 -2.34 -7.73
CA SER A 329 35.41 -1.50 -6.59
C SER A 329 34.42 -1.49 -5.42
N LYS A 330 33.27 -2.16 -5.55
CA LYS A 330 32.19 -2.18 -4.58
C LYS A 330 31.90 -3.57 -4.00
N ILE A 331 32.68 -4.58 -4.37
CA ILE A 331 32.51 -5.95 -3.87
C ILE A 331 32.88 -5.99 -2.37
N PRO A 332 31.98 -6.43 -1.48
CA PRO A 332 32.28 -6.56 -0.05
C PRO A 332 33.38 -7.60 0.21
N SER A 333 34.23 -7.34 1.20
CA SER A 333 35.35 -8.22 1.57
C SER A 333 34.92 -9.63 2.00
N GLY A 334 33.70 -9.77 2.51
CA GLY A 334 33.09 -11.05 2.92
C GLY A 334 32.74 -12.00 1.77
N VAL A 335 32.65 -11.51 0.53
CA VAL A 335 32.24 -12.33 -0.63
C VAL A 335 33.27 -13.41 -0.94
N ARG A 336 34.57 -13.10 -0.97
CA ARG A 336 35.66 -14.06 -1.25
C ARG A 336 35.41 -14.98 -2.45
N GLY A 337 34.85 -14.44 -3.54
CA GLY A 337 34.53 -15.21 -4.76
C GLY A 337 33.14 -15.86 -4.77
N ASN A 338 32.42 -15.88 -3.65
CA ASN A 338 31.11 -16.52 -3.52
C ASN A 338 30.13 -15.62 -2.75
N TYR A 339 29.14 -15.06 -3.44
CA TYR A 339 28.09 -14.26 -2.81
C TYR A 339 27.22 -15.05 -1.83
N GLY A 340 27.21 -16.38 -1.90
CA GLY A 340 26.57 -17.25 -0.90
C GLY A 340 27.17 -17.13 0.51
N ASN A 341 28.31 -16.46 0.68
CA ASN A 341 28.87 -16.09 1.99
C ASN A 341 28.13 -14.92 2.66
N LEU A 342 27.32 -14.16 1.92
CA LEU A 342 26.48 -13.11 2.49
C LEU A 342 25.15 -13.69 2.94
N GLU A 343 24.67 -13.25 4.09
CA GLU A 343 23.50 -13.81 4.75
C GLU A 343 22.24 -13.76 3.87
N GLN A 344 22.09 -12.75 3.02
CA GLN A 344 20.93 -12.62 2.12
C GLN A 344 20.95 -13.57 0.92
N PHE A 345 22.09 -14.16 0.57
CA PHE A 345 22.25 -15.07 -0.57
C PHE A 345 22.67 -16.50 -0.17
N GLY A 346 22.77 -16.75 1.14
CA GLY A 346 23.21 -18.02 1.70
C GLY A 346 22.18 -19.13 1.51
N GLY A 347 22.70 -20.36 1.40
CA GLY A 347 21.91 -21.57 1.22
C GLY A 347 21.84 -22.07 -0.22
N ASN A 348 21.25 -23.25 -0.38
CA ASN A 348 21.04 -23.90 -1.67
C ASN A 348 19.92 -23.17 -2.43
N VAL A 349 19.96 -23.19 -3.76
CA VAL A 349 18.82 -22.74 -4.56
C VAL A 349 17.75 -23.84 -4.49
N VAL A 350 16.56 -23.49 -4.01
CA VAL A 350 15.43 -24.44 -3.85
C VAL A 350 14.21 -24.08 -4.69
N SER A 351 14.20 -22.89 -5.30
CA SER A 351 13.19 -22.50 -6.29
C SER A 351 13.78 -21.47 -7.26
N ILE A 352 13.41 -21.58 -8.54
CA ILE A 352 13.57 -20.53 -9.55
C ILE A 352 12.23 -20.40 -10.25
N GLU A 353 11.64 -19.22 -10.18
CA GLU A 353 10.29 -18.95 -10.70
C GLU A 353 10.33 -17.74 -11.62
N LYS A 354 9.86 -17.90 -12.84
CA LYS A 354 9.86 -16.86 -13.86
C LYS A 354 8.59 -16.00 -13.77
N TYR A 355 8.74 -14.69 -13.85
CA TYR A 355 7.60 -13.78 -14.04
C TYR A 355 7.09 -13.90 -15.49
N VAL A 356 5.79 -14.18 -15.67
CA VAL A 356 5.15 -14.58 -16.95
C VAL A 356 3.82 -13.90 -17.19
#